data_AF-A0A433MCI0-F1
#
_entry.id   AF-A0A433MCI0-F1
#
_cell.length_a   1.000
_cell.length_b   1.000
_cell.length_c   1.000
_cell.angle_alpha   90.00
_cell.angle_beta   90.00
_cell.angle_gamma   90.00
#
_symmetry.space_group_name_H-M   'P 1'
#
loop_
_entity.id
_entity.type
_entity.pdbx_description
1 polymer ?
#
loop_
_entity_poly.entity_id
_entity_poly.type
_entity_poly.pdbx_seq_one_letter_code
_entity_poly.pdbx_strand_id
1 'polypeptide(L)'
;MKSGLSFLIAARRCEIDELDRLARTSELVGVIGRLVHALQRERGMSNMFLTSRGSRFAEQRGPQIAECLVLEQEVRAGFDQLEADNYHRGADAGNNARLFSRIAWVLPGLDALPALRRRIDALELKPAQSTAAFAKLVAGLLSVVFEAADGATDPEISRLLVAMFNFMQGKEFAGQERAFGAAALALGRSDEAQRLQWLHLIESQERCFQVFTDFSGEAVLALWRDSQPDAEVAELERIRRRGGIAAPADVALSQAWFDCCTRRIDAMKTVEDRLACDLRTLCEHKTAQARSELREYRQLLDTLTPQAGALFFDDADAQAAAPAQFGRHLERSVLDMVREQSQRLQAMSDELETVRASLNERKIVERAKGLLMAHRRLSEEEAHKMLRQTAMNQKRRLVDVAESMLAMADYLPMLDRAPPR
;
A
#
# COMPACT_ATOMS: atom_id res chain seq x y z
N MET A 1 42.91 -16.18 3.97
CA MET A 1 42.27 -15.07 3.24
C MET A 1 40.80 -15.39 3.04
N LYS A 2 39.90 -14.42 3.17
CA LYS A 2 38.46 -14.61 2.88
C LYS A 2 38.29 -14.85 1.38
N SER A 3 37.70 -15.98 0.99
CA SER A 3 37.48 -16.34 -0.43
C SER A 3 36.28 -15.58 -1.02
N GLY A 4 36.15 -15.48 -2.35
CA GLY A 4 34.98 -14.88 -3.01
C GLY A 4 33.66 -15.53 -2.56
N LEU A 5 33.68 -16.83 -2.29
CA LEU A 5 32.55 -17.59 -1.76
C LEU A 5 32.12 -17.14 -0.34
N SER A 6 33.06 -16.67 0.49
CA SER A 6 32.71 -16.07 1.80
C SER A 6 31.96 -14.74 1.68
N PHE A 7 32.24 -13.96 0.63
CA PHE A 7 31.49 -12.74 0.33
C PHE A 7 30.12 -13.03 -0.30
N LEU A 8 29.99 -14.09 -1.12
CA LEU A 8 28.69 -14.58 -1.60
C LEU A 8 27.80 -15.04 -0.43
N ILE A 9 28.36 -15.75 0.55
CA ILE A 9 27.66 -16.13 1.79
C ILE A 9 27.22 -14.89 2.57
N ALA A 10 28.07 -13.86 2.65
CA ALA A 10 27.70 -12.61 3.32
C ALA A 10 26.56 -11.88 2.56
N ALA A 11 26.64 -11.79 1.24
CA ALA A 11 25.60 -11.21 0.39
C ALA A 11 24.26 -11.93 0.58
N ARG A 12 24.25 -13.28 0.58
CA ARG A 12 23.04 -14.06 0.84
C ARG A 12 22.46 -13.87 2.23
N ARG A 13 23.29 -13.63 3.25
CA ARG A 13 22.78 -13.28 4.59
C ARG A 13 22.08 -11.93 4.58
N CYS A 14 22.64 -10.93 3.90
CA CYS A 14 21.99 -9.63 3.75
C CYS A 14 20.64 -9.75 3.03
N GLU A 15 20.57 -10.52 1.94
CA GLU A 15 19.31 -10.75 1.21
C GLU A 15 18.25 -11.45 2.09
N ILE A 16 18.63 -12.46 2.88
CA ILE A 16 17.71 -13.11 3.82
C ILE A 16 17.20 -12.11 4.87
N ASP A 17 18.09 -11.26 5.40
CA ASP A 17 17.70 -10.24 6.38
C ASP A 17 16.73 -9.21 5.78
N GLU A 18 16.91 -8.85 4.50
CA GLU A 18 15.99 -8.00 3.75
C GLU A 18 14.64 -8.70 3.51
N LEU A 19 14.64 -9.95 3.05
CA LEU A 19 13.41 -10.73 2.84
C LEU A 19 12.63 -10.96 4.13
N ASP A 20 13.32 -11.21 5.24
CA ASP A 20 12.69 -11.34 6.56
C ASP A 20 12.02 -10.01 6.99
N ARG A 21 12.63 -8.86 6.69
CA ARG A 21 12.01 -7.53 6.91
C ARG A 21 10.80 -7.30 6.01
N LEU A 22 10.90 -7.68 4.72
CA LEU A 22 9.79 -7.58 3.79
C LEU A 22 8.62 -8.48 4.20
N ALA A 23 8.89 -9.69 4.69
CA ALA A 23 7.86 -10.60 5.19
C ALA A 23 7.06 -9.98 6.35
N ARG A 24 7.75 -9.37 7.33
CA ARG A 24 7.09 -8.68 8.45
C ARG A 24 6.32 -7.44 8.01
N THR A 25 6.89 -6.66 7.10
CA THR A 25 6.22 -5.49 6.53
C THR A 25 4.97 -5.90 5.75
N SER A 26 5.03 -6.99 4.98
CA SER A 26 3.90 -7.59 4.26
C SER A 26 2.81 -8.12 5.20
N GLU A 27 3.20 -8.74 6.32
CA GLU A 27 2.25 -9.16 7.35
C GLU A 27 1.51 -7.96 7.94
N LEU A 28 2.23 -6.89 8.29
CA LEU A 28 1.62 -5.64 8.74
C LEU A 28 0.66 -5.05 7.70
N VAL A 29 1.05 -5.03 6.42
CA VAL A 29 0.17 -4.58 5.32
C VAL A 29 -1.12 -5.41 5.27
N GLY A 30 -1.03 -6.73 5.45
CA GLY A 30 -2.19 -7.62 5.53
C GLY A 30 -3.10 -7.32 6.73
N VAL A 31 -2.53 -7.06 7.91
CA VAL A 31 -3.28 -6.69 9.12
C VAL A 31 -3.95 -5.32 8.95
N ILE A 32 -3.23 -4.33 8.41
CA ILE A 32 -3.78 -3.01 8.08
C ILE A 32 -4.94 -3.15 7.09
N GLY A 33 -4.84 -4.01 6.07
CA GLY A 33 -5.93 -4.26 5.13
C GLY A 33 -7.19 -4.80 5.79
N ARG A 34 -7.05 -5.72 6.75
CA ARG A 34 -8.18 -6.20 7.57
C ARG A 34 -8.80 -5.07 8.40
N LEU A 35 -7.98 -4.27 9.10
CA LEU A 35 -8.47 -3.13 9.89
C LEU A 35 -9.19 -2.10 9.01
N VAL A 36 -8.62 -1.74 7.85
CA VAL A 36 -9.23 -0.83 6.89
C VAL A 36 -10.61 -1.32 6.47
N HIS A 37 -10.74 -2.61 6.13
CA HIS A 37 -12.03 -3.18 5.78
C HIS A 37 -13.05 -3.12 6.93
N ALA A 38 -12.64 -3.48 8.16
CA ALA A 38 -13.51 -3.39 9.33
C ALA A 38 -13.98 -1.94 9.60
N LEU A 39 -13.08 -0.95 9.50
CA LEU A 39 -13.42 0.47 9.60
C LEU A 39 -14.35 0.95 8.48
N GLN A 40 -14.21 0.42 7.25
CA GLN A 40 -15.11 0.72 6.14
C GLN A 40 -16.53 0.19 6.40
N ARG A 41 -16.66 -0.98 7.03
CA ARG A 41 -17.93 -1.54 7.48
C ARG A 41 -18.52 -0.71 8.63
N GLU A 42 -17.72 -0.39 9.64
CA GLU A 42 -18.13 0.48 10.76
C GLU A 42 -18.62 1.84 10.28
N ARG A 43 -17.93 2.45 9.31
CA ARG A 43 -18.35 3.69 8.65
C ARG A 43 -19.72 3.55 7.99
N GLY A 44 -19.94 2.46 7.23
CA GLY A 44 -21.22 2.20 6.57
C GLY A 44 -22.37 2.04 7.55
N MET A 45 -22.17 1.23 8.60
CA MET A 45 -23.17 1.03 9.66
C MET A 45 -23.46 2.31 10.43
N SER A 46 -22.42 3.07 10.79
CA SER A 46 -22.56 4.35 11.51
C SER A 46 -23.30 5.39 10.67
N ASN A 47 -23.07 5.43 9.36
CA ASN A 47 -23.80 6.31 8.45
C ASN A 47 -25.31 5.98 8.42
N MET A 48 -25.66 4.69 8.35
CA MET A 48 -27.06 4.24 8.40
C MET A 48 -27.71 4.48 9.77
N PHE A 49 -26.96 4.28 10.86
CA PHE A 49 -27.40 4.58 12.22
C PHE A 49 -27.73 6.06 12.40
N LEU A 50 -26.82 6.96 11.99
CA LEU A 50 -27.04 8.41 12.07
C LEU A 50 -28.21 8.88 11.19
N THR A 51 -28.29 8.38 9.94
CA THR A 51 -29.36 8.75 9.00
C THR A 51 -30.74 8.30 9.50
N SER A 52 -30.80 7.16 10.17
CA SER A 52 -32.02 6.60 10.74
C SER A 52 -32.32 7.07 12.17
N ARG A 53 -31.57 8.06 12.68
CA ARG A 53 -31.66 8.60 14.05
C ARG A 53 -31.60 7.52 15.13
N GLY A 54 -30.71 6.54 14.93
CA GLY A 54 -30.44 5.47 15.87
C GLY A 54 -31.29 4.21 15.71
N SER A 55 -32.23 4.17 14.77
CA SER A 55 -33.14 3.02 14.63
C SER A 55 -32.56 1.83 13.84
N ARG A 56 -31.72 2.07 12.84
CA ARG A 56 -31.08 1.01 12.03
C ARG A 56 -29.65 0.78 12.47
N PHE A 57 -29.19 -0.47 12.40
CA PHE A 57 -27.81 -0.89 12.70
C PHE A 57 -27.35 -0.69 14.16
N ALA A 58 -28.26 -0.40 15.10
CA ALA A 58 -27.92 -0.17 16.51
C ALA A 58 -27.25 -1.39 17.16
N GLU A 59 -27.84 -2.58 16.97
CA GLU A 59 -27.34 -3.83 17.53
C GLU A 59 -26.10 -4.35 16.80
N GLN A 60 -26.01 -4.13 15.48
CA GLN A 60 -24.91 -4.61 14.63
C GLN A 60 -23.61 -3.81 14.85
N ARG A 61 -23.70 -2.56 15.32
CA ARG A 61 -22.51 -1.72 15.56
C ARG A 61 -21.63 -2.23 16.69
N GLY A 62 -22.20 -2.78 17.75
CA GLY A 62 -21.44 -3.32 18.89
C GLY A 62 -20.43 -4.41 18.47
N PRO A 63 -20.88 -5.50 17.82
CA PRO A 63 -20.01 -6.54 17.28
C PRO A 63 -18.97 -6.00 16.28
N GLN A 64 -19.36 -5.06 15.40
CA GLN A 64 -18.43 -4.47 14.44
C GLN A 64 -17.32 -3.65 15.13
N ILE A 65 -17.65 -2.90 16.18
CA ILE A 65 -16.67 -2.14 16.97
C ILE A 65 -15.70 -3.11 17.67
N ALA A 66 -16.20 -4.22 18.21
CA ALA A 66 -15.36 -5.24 18.84
C ALA A 66 -14.36 -5.85 17.84
N GLU A 67 -14.80 -6.16 16.62
CA GLU A 67 -13.92 -6.61 15.52
C GLU A 67 -12.84 -5.56 15.20
N CYS A 68 -13.22 -4.28 15.07
CA CYS A 68 -12.26 -3.20 14.84
C CYS A 68 -11.23 -3.07 15.97
N LEU A 69 -11.62 -3.27 17.23
CA LEU A 69 -10.70 -3.18 18.37
C LEU A 69 -9.65 -4.30 18.37
N VAL A 70 -10.04 -5.53 18.03
CA VAL A 70 -9.10 -6.64 17.90
C VAL A 70 -8.08 -6.36 16.81
N LEU A 71 -8.56 -5.95 15.63
CA LEU A 71 -7.68 -5.62 14.50
C LEU A 71 -6.79 -4.40 14.76
N GLU A 72 -7.30 -3.40 15.49
CA GLU A 72 -6.50 -2.25 15.93
C GLU A 72 -5.33 -2.68 16.82
N GLN A 73 -5.56 -3.60 17.76
CA GLN A 73 -4.51 -4.14 18.62
C GLN A 73 -3.45 -4.90 17.81
N GLU A 74 -3.86 -5.69 16.83
CA GLU A 74 -2.93 -6.39 15.93
C GLU A 74 -2.07 -5.40 15.12
N VAL A 75 -2.67 -4.31 14.60
CA VAL A 75 -1.92 -3.26 13.88
C VAL A 75 -0.92 -2.58 14.81
N ARG A 76 -1.32 -2.24 16.04
CA ARG A 76 -0.43 -1.61 17.04
C ARG A 76 0.75 -2.52 17.40
N ALA A 77 0.48 -3.81 17.65
CA ALA A 77 1.53 -4.78 17.91
C ALA A 77 2.51 -4.89 16.72
N GLY A 78 2.00 -4.83 15.48
CA GLY A 78 2.86 -4.79 14.29
C GLY A 78 3.72 -3.52 14.19
N PHE A 79 3.21 -2.35 14.60
CA PHE A 79 4.01 -1.12 14.68
C PHE A 79 5.13 -1.23 15.72
N ASP A 80 4.82 -1.75 16.92
CA ASP A 80 5.79 -1.93 18.00
C ASP A 80 6.91 -2.91 17.59
N GLN A 81 6.56 -3.99 16.89
CA GLN A 81 7.53 -4.95 16.36
C GLN A 81 8.47 -4.31 15.32
N LEU A 82 7.94 -3.49 14.41
CA LEU A 82 8.75 -2.78 13.42
C LEU A 82 9.73 -1.80 14.08
N GLU A 83 9.32 -1.10 15.13
CA GLU A 83 10.20 -0.20 15.89
C GLU A 83 11.33 -0.98 16.58
N ALA A 84 10.98 -2.05 17.29
CA ALA A 84 11.94 -2.87 18.03
C ALA A 84 13.03 -3.44 17.11
N ASP A 85 12.66 -3.96 15.95
CA ASP A 85 13.60 -4.52 14.96
C ASP A 85 14.58 -3.48 14.40
N ASN A 86 14.11 -2.25 14.19
CA ASN A 86 14.94 -1.18 13.66
C ASN A 86 15.98 -0.69 14.67
N TYR A 87 15.66 -0.71 15.97
CA TYR A 87 16.61 -0.34 17.02
C TYR A 87 17.81 -1.29 17.10
N HIS A 88 17.63 -2.57 16.74
CA HIS A 88 18.64 -3.62 16.95
C HIS A 88 19.66 -3.76 15.80
N ARG A 89 19.39 -3.24 14.60
CA ARG A 89 20.15 -3.62 13.39
C ARG A 89 20.99 -2.53 12.71
N GLY A 90 21.03 -1.29 13.22
CA GLY A 90 21.78 -0.20 12.59
C GLY A 90 21.16 0.26 11.27
N ALA A 91 20.97 1.57 11.12
CA ALA A 91 19.96 2.14 10.24
C ALA A 91 20.28 2.04 8.73
N ASP A 92 19.34 1.48 7.97
CA ASP A 92 19.00 2.00 6.64
C ASP A 92 18.12 3.23 6.86
N ALA A 93 18.73 4.42 6.90
CA ALA A 93 18.13 5.61 7.53
C ALA A 93 17.01 6.28 6.70
N GLY A 94 16.91 6.01 5.39
CA GLY A 94 16.05 6.78 4.47
C GLY A 94 14.59 6.35 4.42
N ASN A 95 14.33 5.07 4.11
CA ASN A 95 12.96 4.57 3.90
C ASN A 95 12.19 4.40 5.23
N ASN A 96 12.89 4.01 6.30
CA ASN A 96 12.29 3.83 7.62
C ASN A 96 11.74 5.14 8.20
N ALA A 97 12.42 6.27 7.99
CA ALA A 97 11.96 7.56 8.51
C ALA A 97 10.60 7.98 7.92
N ARG A 98 10.35 7.73 6.62
CA ARG A 98 9.05 8.02 6.00
C ARG A 98 7.95 7.12 6.56
N LEU A 99 8.22 5.82 6.65
CA LEU A 99 7.28 4.85 7.22
C LEU A 99 6.89 5.22 8.66
N PHE A 100 7.87 5.44 9.54
CA PHE A 100 7.61 5.84 10.93
C PHE A 100 6.90 7.18 11.05
N SER A 101 7.17 8.13 10.15
CA SER A 101 6.42 9.39 10.11
C SER A 101 4.94 9.17 9.77
N ARG A 102 4.61 8.23 8.87
CA ARG A 102 3.22 7.86 8.57
C ARG A 102 2.55 7.12 9.72
N ILE A 103 3.29 6.25 10.41
CA ILE A 103 2.80 5.56 11.61
C ILE A 103 2.50 6.59 12.72
N ALA A 104 3.42 7.51 12.98
CA ALA A 104 3.22 8.59 13.95
C ALA A 104 2.00 9.47 13.62
N TRP A 105 1.73 9.70 12.32
CA TRP A 105 0.55 10.44 11.88
C TRP A 105 -0.77 9.69 12.15
N VAL A 106 -0.80 8.36 12.01
CA VAL A 106 -2.04 7.59 12.10
C VAL A 106 -2.45 7.24 13.53
N LEU A 107 -1.46 7.09 14.44
CA LEU A 107 -1.69 6.73 15.84
C LEU A 107 -2.71 7.64 16.57
N PRO A 108 -2.61 8.99 16.50
CA PRO A 108 -3.63 9.86 17.11
C PRO A 108 -5.03 9.65 16.53
N GLY A 109 -5.14 9.25 15.26
CA GLY A 109 -6.41 8.93 14.63
C GLY A 109 -7.04 7.65 15.20
N LEU A 110 -6.23 6.64 15.48
CA LEU A 110 -6.67 5.42 16.17
C LEU A 110 -7.10 5.73 17.61
N ASP A 111 -6.31 6.53 18.35
CA ASP A 111 -6.63 6.95 19.73
C ASP A 111 -7.94 7.76 19.82
N ALA A 112 -8.32 8.44 18.74
CA ALA A 112 -9.54 9.23 18.66
C ALA A 112 -10.81 8.39 18.38
N LEU A 113 -10.70 7.12 17.97
CA LEU A 113 -11.85 6.26 17.63
C LEU A 113 -12.87 6.13 18.77
N PRO A 114 -12.49 5.90 20.04
CA PRO A 114 -13.46 5.82 21.14
C PRO A 114 -14.25 7.11 21.34
N ALA A 115 -13.62 8.28 21.16
CA ALA A 115 -14.31 9.56 21.24
C ALA A 115 -15.26 9.75 20.05
N LEU A 116 -14.84 9.38 18.84
CA LEU A 116 -15.69 9.41 17.64
C LEU A 116 -16.94 8.53 17.84
N ARG A 117 -16.76 7.29 18.32
CA ARG A 117 -17.85 6.33 18.58
C ARG A 117 -18.87 6.87 19.58
N ARG A 118 -18.41 7.44 20.70
CA ARG A 118 -19.31 8.10 21.68
C ARG A 118 -20.16 9.22 21.08
N ARG A 119 -19.56 10.06 20.22
CA ARG A 119 -20.28 11.15 19.54
C ARG A 119 -21.29 10.63 18.51
N ILE A 120 -20.99 9.50 17.87
CA ILE A 120 -21.93 8.80 16.97
C ILE A 120 -23.11 8.25 17.79
N ASP A 121 -22.84 7.57 18.91
CA ASP A 121 -23.87 7.00 19.78
C ASP A 121 -24.81 8.07 20.35
N ALA A 122 -24.25 9.23 20.71
CA ALA A 122 -24.99 10.39 21.18
C ALA A 122 -25.71 11.17 20.06
N LEU A 123 -25.61 10.73 18.80
CA LEU A 123 -26.18 11.41 17.61
C LEU A 123 -25.71 12.87 17.45
N GLU A 124 -24.52 13.21 17.94
CA GLU A 124 -23.96 14.57 17.91
C GLU A 124 -23.31 14.92 16.55
N LEU A 125 -23.11 13.92 15.69
CA LEU A 125 -22.46 14.07 14.40
C LEU A 125 -23.44 13.99 13.25
N LYS A 126 -23.22 14.83 12.24
CA LYS A 126 -23.89 14.66 10.95
C LYS A 126 -23.28 13.45 10.20
N PRO A 127 -24.08 12.72 9.38
CA PRO A 127 -23.58 11.59 8.61
C PRO A 127 -22.30 11.87 7.78
N ALA A 128 -22.24 13.05 7.16
CA ALA A 128 -21.07 13.49 6.40
C ALA A 128 -19.81 13.67 7.27
N GLN A 129 -19.96 14.17 8.49
CA GLN A 129 -18.84 14.36 9.43
C GLN A 129 -18.29 13.02 9.91
N SER A 130 -19.19 12.07 10.25
CA SER A 130 -18.79 10.70 10.59
C SER A 130 -18.06 10.03 9.42
N THR A 131 -18.59 10.16 8.20
CA THR A 131 -17.98 9.59 6.99
C THR A 131 -16.58 10.15 6.74
N ALA A 132 -16.41 11.47 6.85
CA ALA A 132 -15.13 12.14 6.68
C ALA A 132 -14.09 11.71 7.73
N ALA A 133 -14.50 11.56 8.99
CA ALA A 133 -13.60 11.12 10.07
C ALA A 133 -13.03 9.72 9.81
N PHE A 134 -13.87 8.74 9.46
CA PHE A 134 -13.40 7.41 9.09
C PHE A 134 -12.55 7.41 7.81
N ALA A 135 -12.97 8.15 6.77
CA ALA A 135 -12.20 8.24 5.52
C ALA A 135 -10.80 8.82 5.75
N LYS A 136 -10.66 9.82 6.62
CA LYS A 136 -9.36 10.40 7.00
C LYS A 136 -8.44 9.38 7.67
N LEU A 137 -8.97 8.61 8.62
CA LEU A 137 -8.19 7.56 9.28
C LEU A 137 -7.75 6.46 8.30
N VAL A 138 -8.69 5.99 7.47
CA VAL A 138 -8.39 4.98 6.43
C VAL A 138 -7.32 5.49 5.46
N ALA A 139 -7.38 6.75 5.02
CA ALA A 139 -6.35 7.33 4.16
C ALA A 139 -4.96 7.32 4.81
N GLY A 140 -4.87 7.53 6.13
CA GLY A 140 -3.63 7.38 6.89
C GLY A 140 -3.07 5.98 6.88
N LEU A 141 -3.91 5.00 7.20
CA LEU A 141 -3.56 3.58 7.18
C LEU A 141 -3.08 3.15 5.79
N LEU A 142 -3.77 3.57 4.73
CA LEU A 142 -3.33 3.33 3.35
C LEU A 142 -2.00 4.01 3.03
N SER A 143 -1.71 5.16 3.64
CA SER A 143 -0.42 5.83 3.45
C SER A 143 0.74 5.08 4.10
N VAL A 144 0.50 4.35 5.21
CA VAL A 144 1.47 3.41 5.77
C VAL A 144 1.74 2.26 4.80
N VAL A 145 0.67 1.67 4.22
CA VAL A 145 0.79 0.61 3.19
C VAL A 145 1.57 1.10 1.97
N PHE A 146 1.36 2.35 1.54
CA PHE A 146 2.12 2.94 0.44
C PHE A 146 3.62 3.02 0.72
N GLU A 147 4.03 3.53 1.89
CA GLU A 147 5.47 3.62 2.23
C GLU A 147 6.09 2.23 2.40
N ALA A 148 5.32 1.24 2.87
CA ALA A 148 5.73 -0.16 2.89
C ALA A 148 5.98 -0.72 1.48
N ALA A 149 5.09 -0.45 0.53
CA ALA A 149 5.27 -0.83 -0.87
C ALA A 149 6.47 -0.13 -1.52
N ASP A 150 6.65 1.17 -1.24
CA ASP A 150 7.74 1.96 -1.78
C ASP A 150 9.12 1.53 -1.27
N GLY A 151 9.17 1.06 -0.01
CA GLY A 151 10.36 0.55 0.63
C GLY A 151 10.77 -0.85 0.18
N ALA A 152 9.96 -1.55 -0.61
CA ALA A 152 10.25 -2.91 -1.04
C ALA A 152 11.49 -2.99 -1.95
N THR A 153 12.34 -3.98 -1.70
CA THR A 153 13.60 -4.24 -2.42
C THR A 153 13.58 -5.52 -3.27
N ASP A 154 12.51 -6.32 -3.19
CA ASP A 154 12.28 -7.44 -4.10
C ASP A 154 11.21 -7.04 -5.14
N PRO A 155 11.47 -7.19 -6.46
CA PRO A 155 10.55 -6.72 -7.50
C PRO A 155 9.18 -7.41 -7.50
N GLU A 156 9.15 -8.74 -7.29
CA GLU A 156 7.91 -9.50 -7.32
C GLU A 156 7.03 -9.16 -6.11
N ILE A 157 7.64 -9.03 -4.93
CA ILE A 157 6.97 -8.56 -3.71
C ILE A 157 6.48 -7.12 -3.89
N SER A 158 7.32 -6.23 -4.44
CA SER A 158 6.98 -4.84 -4.72
C SER A 158 5.77 -4.74 -5.66
N ARG A 159 5.77 -5.51 -6.76
CA ARG A 159 4.65 -5.56 -7.71
C ARG A 159 3.34 -5.99 -7.04
N LEU A 160 3.35 -7.02 -6.20
CA LEU A 160 2.17 -7.44 -5.44
C LEU A 160 1.72 -6.38 -4.42
N LEU A 161 2.65 -5.71 -3.74
CA LEU A 161 2.34 -4.62 -2.81
C LEU A 161 1.71 -3.42 -3.54
N VAL A 162 2.21 -3.05 -4.73
CA VAL A 162 1.62 -2.01 -5.58
C VAL A 162 0.20 -2.39 -6.01
N ALA A 163 -0.01 -3.64 -6.46
CA ALA A 163 -1.34 -4.13 -6.84
C ALA A 163 -2.31 -4.11 -5.65
N MET A 164 -1.87 -4.62 -4.50
CA MET A 164 -2.66 -4.67 -3.26
C MET A 164 -3.03 -3.26 -2.77
N PHE A 165 -2.06 -2.35 -2.70
CA PHE A 165 -2.30 -0.96 -2.31
C PHE A 165 -3.32 -0.27 -3.22
N ASN A 166 -3.15 -0.37 -4.55
CA ASN A 166 -4.05 0.27 -5.50
C ASN A 166 -5.45 -0.34 -5.43
N PHE A 167 -5.56 -1.66 -5.24
CA PHE A 167 -6.84 -2.31 -5.03
C PHE A 167 -7.55 -1.82 -3.76
N MET A 168 -6.83 -1.75 -2.63
CA MET A 168 -7.34 -1.23 -1.36
C MET A 168 -7.79 0.24 -1.48
N GLN A 169 -7.01 1.06 -2.17
CA GLN A 169 -7.32 2.47 -2.42
C GLN A 169 -8.55 2.64 -3.33
N GLY A 170 -8.67 1.81 -4.38
CA GLY A 170 -9.84 1.76 -5.25
C GLY A 170 -11.11 1.36 -4.48
N LYS A 171 -11.02 0.33 -3.63
CA LYS A 171 -12.10 -0.10 -2.72
C LYS A 171 -12.50 1.04 -1.77
N GLU A 172 -11.54 1.78 -1.23
CA GLU A 172 -11.83 2.95 -0.38
C GLU A 172 -12.59 4.04 -1.14
N PHE A 173 -12.19 4.37 -2.37
CA PHE A 173 -12.94 5.32 -3.19
C PHE A 173 -14.34 4.82 -3.54
N ALA A 174 -14.53 3.51 -3.81
CA ALA A 174 -15.85 2.92 -3.98
C ALA A 174 -16.71 3.05 -2.71
N GLY A 175 -16.13 2.89 -1.53
CA GLY A 175 -16.79 3.12 -0.24
C GLY A 175 -17.20 4.58 -0.01
N GLN A 176 -16.37 5.53 -0.44
CA GLN A 176 -16.69 6.96 -0.42
C GLN A 176 -17.79 7.31 -1.43
N GLU A 177 -17.73 6.74 -2.64
CA GLU A 177 -18.75 6.89 -3.67
C GLU A 177 -20.10 6.38 -3.18
N ARG A 178 -20.14 5.21 -2.51
CA ARG A 178 -21.35 4.68 -1.89
C ARG A 178 -21.99 5.70 -0.95
N ALA A 179 -21.22 6.23 0.00
CA ALA A 179 -21.71 7.17 0.99
C ALA A 179 -22.16 8.50 0.37
N PHE A 180 -21.38 9.01 -0.59
CA PHE A 180 -21.69 10.23 -1.32
C PHE A 180 -22.97 10.09 -2.16
N GLY A 181 -23.06 9.03 -2.98
CA GLY A 181 -24.20 8.78 -3.86
C GLY A 181 -25.49 8.53 -3.10
N ALA A 182 -25.45 7.80 -1.97
CA ALA A 182 -26.63 7.61 -1.13
C ALA A 182 -27.17 8.95 -0.60
N ALA A 183 -26.28 9.83 -0.12
CA ALA A 183 -26.69 11.15 0.34
C ALA A 183 -27.24 12.03 -0.79
N ALA A 184 -26.58 12.04 -1.96
CA ALA A 184 -26.99 12.84 -3.11
C ALA A 184 -28.37 12.43 -3.64
N LEU A 185 -28.61 11.12 -3.81
CA LEU A 185 -29.87 10.57 -4.31
C LEU A 185 -31.02 10.79 -3.32
N ALA A 186 -30.76 10.71 -2.01
CA ALA A 186 -31.76 10.95 -0.98
C ALA A 186 -32.19 12.44 -0.90
N LEU A 187 -31.29 13.38 -1.20
CA LEU A 187 -31.56 14.82 -1.10
C LEU A 187 -32.14 15.43 -2.38
N GLY A 188 -32.00 14.76 -3.54
CA GLY A 188 -32.65 15.18 -4.78
C GLY A 188 -32.14 16.50 -5.36
N ARG A 189 -30.90 16.86 -5.06
CA ARG A 189 -30.23 18.05 -5.58
C ARG A 189 -28.81 17.65 -5.90
N SER A 190 -28.44 17.68 -7.17
CA SER A 190 -27.05 17.62 -7.62
C SER A 190 -26.65 19.01 -8.07
N ASP A 191 -25.93 19.74 -7.23
CA ASP A 191 -25.23 20.94 -7.70
C ASP A 191 -24.00 20.54 -8.55
N GLU A 192 -23.46 21.49 -9.30
CA GLU A 192 -22.32 21.22 -10.19
C GLU A 192 -21.10 20.72 -9.42
N ALA A 193 -20.87 21.21 -8.19
CA ALA A 193 -19.75 20.78 -7.35
C ALA A 193 -19.88 19.32 -6.90
N GLN A 194 -21.09 18.89 -6.54
CA GLN A 194 -21.43 17.51 -6.18
C GLN A 194 -21.28 16.57 -7.37
N ARG A 195 -21.73 16.99 -8.56
CA ARG A 195 -21.55 16.22 -9.80
C ARG A 195 -20.08 15.99 -10.10
N LEU A 196 -19.27 17.04 -10.02
CA LEU A 196 -17.82 16.96 -10.23
C LEU A 196 -17.12 16.09 -9.17
N GLN A 197 -17.56 16.17 -7.91
CA GLN A 197 -17.05 15.31 -6.84
C GLN A 197 -17.37 13.83 -7.07
N TRP A 198 -18.57 13.50 -7.57
CA TRP A 198 -18.94 12.12 -7.90
C TRP A 198 -18.08 11.59 -9.05
N LEU A 199 -17.96 12.34 -10.14
CA LEU A 199 -17.10 11.97 -11.28
C LEU A 199 -15.67 11.74 -10.84
N HIS A 200 -15.13 12.60 -9.96
CA HIS A 200 -13.81 12.42 -9.42
C HIS A 200 -13.64 11.09 -8.65
N LEU A 201 -14.64 10.68 -7.88
CA LEU A 201 -14.61 9.40 -7.15
C LEU A 201 -14.63 8.21 -8.11
N ILE A 202 -15.37 8.31 -9.22
CA ILE A 202 -15.42 7.28 -10.27
C ILE A 202 -14.06 7.19 -10.97
N GLU A 203 -13.54 8.31 -11.48
CA GLU A 203 -12.23 8.35 -12.16
C GLU A 203 -11.08 7.90 -11.26
N SER A 204 -11.16 8.16 -9.95
CA SER A 204 -10.13 7.75 -8.99
C SER A 204 -10.18 6.25 -8.74
N GLN A 205 -11.36 5.63 -8.76
CA GLN A 205 -11.48 4.17 -8.74
C GLN A 205 -10.88 3.55 -10.00
N GLU A 206 -11.26 4.04 -11.18
CA GLU A 206 -10.78 3.52 -12.46
C GLU A 206 -9.26 3.54 -12.55
N ARG A 207 -8.62 4.66 -12.16
CA ARG A 207 -7.16 4.77 -12.11
C ARG A 207 -6.53 3.74 -11.16
N CYS A 208 -7.08 3.58 -9.96
CA CYS A 208 -6.59 2.59 -9.01
C CYS A 208 -6.73 1.15 -9.56
N PHE A 209 -7.89 0.81 -10.15
CA PHE A 209 -8.12 -0.52 -10.68
C PHE A 209 -7.32 -0.80 -11.97
N GLN A 210 -6.98 0.23 -12.75
CA GLN A 210 -6.07 0.09 -13.88
C GLN A 210 -4.67 -0.31 -13.40
N VAL A 211 -4.08 0.44 -12.45
CA VAL A 211 -2.75 0.08 -11.90
C VAL A 211 -2.79 -1.27 -11.20
N PHE A 212 -3.85 -1.60 -10.48
CA PHE A 212 -4.03 -2.96 -9.95
C PHE A 212 -4.00 -4.02 -11.07
N THR A 213 -4.68 -3.76 -12.19
CA THR A 213 -4.74 -4.70 -13.32
C THR A 213 -3.37 -4.87 -13.96
N ASP A 214 -2.65 -3.78 -14.19
CA ASP A 214 -1.31 -3.77 -14.82
C ASP A 214 -0.26 -4.52 -13.99
N PHE A 215 -0.44 -4.59 -12.67
CA PHE A 215 0.51 -5.22 -11.73
C PHE A 215 0.05 -6.59 -11.22
N SER A 216 -1.14 -7.06 -11.59
CA SER A 216 -1.70 -8.34 -11.11
C SER A 216 -1.47 -9.50 -12.08
N GLY A 217 -1.35 -10.71 -11.54
CA GLY A 217 -1.27 -11.93 -12.34
C GLY A 217 -2.65 -12.43 -12.80
N GLU A 218 -2.68 -13.24 -13.85
CA GLU A 218 -3.90 -13.77 -14.49
C GLU A 218 -4.91 -14.41 -13.52
N ALA A 219 -4.44 -15.15 -12.52
CA ALA A 219 -5.32 -15.80 -11.54
C ALA A 219 -6.13 -14.79 -10.70
N VAL A 220 -5.51 -13.68 -10.31
CA VAL A 220 -6.16 -12.58 -9.58
C VAL A 220 -7.09 -11.80 -10.51
N LEU A 221 -6.69 -11.58 -11.76
CA LEU A 221 -7.52 -10.91 -12.77
C LEU A 221 -8.77 -11.72 -13.15
N ALA A 222 -8.68 -13.05 -13.20
CA ALA A 222 -9.83 -13.93 -13.36
C ALA A 222 -10.78 -13.79 -12.17
N LEU A 223 -10.27 -13.90 -10.95
CA LEU A 223 -11.06 -13.70 -9.73
C LEU A 223 -11.73 -12.32 -9.68
N TRP A 224 -11.03 -11.27 -10.11
CA TRP A 224 -11.58 -9.91 -10.17
C TRP A 224 -12.74 -9.79 -11.15
N ARG A 225 -12.62 -10.37 -12.35
CA ARG A 225 -13.71 -10.42 -13.34
C ARG A 225 -14.91 -11.19 -12.80
N ASP A 226 -14.69 -12.36 -12.21
CA ASP A 226 -15.75 -13.20 -11.67
C ASP A 226 -16.46 -12.56 -10.46
N SER A 227 -15.75 -11.71 -9.70
CA SER A 227 -16.33 -10.97 -8.57
C SER A 227 -17.29 -9.85 -8.97
N GLN A 228 -17.38 -9.50 -10.27
CA GLN A 228 -18.23 -8.43 -10.78
C GLN A 228 -19.06 -8.89 -11.97
N PRO A 229 -20.22 -9.54 -11.73
CA PRO A 229 -21.12 -9.94 -12.80
C PRO A 229 -21.57 -8.74 -13.65
N ASP A 230 -21.64 -8.92 -14.97
CA ASP A 230 -22.03 -7.86 -15.93
C ASP A 230 -23.34 -7.16 -15.55
N ALA A 231 -24.31 -7.90 -15.01
CA ALA A 231 -25.59 -7.36 -14.57
C ALA A 231 -25.45 -6.37 -13.39
N GLU A 232 -24.57 -6.64 -12.43
CA GLU A 232 -24.35 -5.76 -11.29
C GLU A 232 -23.57 -4.50 -11.68
N VAL A 233 -22.58 -4.65 -12.58
CA VAL A 233 -21.84 -3.53 -13.15
C VAL A 233 -22.76 -2.63 -13.98
N ALA A 234 -23.62 -3.22 -14.82
CA ALA A 234 -24.59 -2.48 -15.61
C ALA A 234 -25.60 -1.72 -14.74
N GLU A 235 -26.05 -2.32 -13.64
CA GLU A 235 -26.95 -1.65 -12.69
C GLU A 235 -26.27 -0.48 -11.99
N LEU A 236 -25.01 -0.65 -11.54
CA LEU A 236 -24.22 0.44 -10.95
C LEU A 236 -24.08 1.61 -11.93
N GLU A 237 -23.68 1.33 -13.17
CA GLU A 237 -23.52 2.34 -14.23
C GLU A 237 -24.83 3.05 -14.55
N ARG A 238 -25.94 2.32 -14.58
CA ARG A 238 -27.27 2.89 -14.77
C ARG A 238 -27.61 3.89 -13.67
N ILE A 239 -27.32 3.57 -12.41
CA ILE A 239 -27.57 4.48 -11.29
C ILE A 239 -26.59 5.66 -11.31
N ARG A 240 -25.31 5.46 -11.61
CA ARG A 240 -24.31 6.55 -11.80
C ARG A 240 -24.79 7.59 -12.81
N ARG A 241 -25.26 7.13 -13.98
CA ARG A 241 -25.81 8.02 -15.02
C ARG A 241 -27.02 8.81 -14.55
N ARG A 242 -27.92 8.19 -13.77
CA ARG A 242 -29.10 8.86 -13.21
C ARG A 242 -28.72 9.88 -12.11
N GLY A 243 -27.78 9.54 -11.23
CA GLY A 243 -27.32 10.42 -10.15
C GLY A 243 -26.50 11.62 -10.63
N GLY A 244 -25.80 11.47 -11.76
CA GLY A 244 -25.07 12.56 -12.43
C GLY A 244 -25.95 13.60 -13.11
N ILE A 245 -27.25 13.33 -13.26
CA ILE A 245 -28.26 14.26 -13.81
C ILE A 245 -29.06 14.83 -12.64
N ALA A 246 -29.42 16.12 -12.70
CA ALA A 246 -30.31 16.71 -11.72
C ALA A 246 -31.66 15.97 -11.72
N ALA A 247 -31.90 15.19 -10.68
CA ALA A 247 -33.11 14.39 -10.50
C ALA A 247 -33.76 14.70 -9.14
N PRO A 248 -35.09 14.55 -9.02
CA PRO A 248 -35.79 14.66 -7.74
C PRO A 248 -35.24 13.66 -6.70
N ALA A 249 -35.50 13.92 -5.43
CA ALA A 249 -35.13 13.01 -4.35
C ALA A 249 -35.81 11.66 -4.55
N ASP A 250 -35.03 10.58 -4.51
CA ASP A 250 -35.51 9.22 -4.71
C ASP A 250 -34.89 8.31 -3.65
N VAL A 251 -35.63 8.12 -2.56
CA VAL A 251 -35.21 7.30 -1.41
C VAL A 251 -35.08 5.82 -1.80
N ALA A 252 -35.93 5.33 -2.71
CA ALA A 252 -35.87 3.96 -3.19
C ALA A 252 -34.60 3.73 -4.03
N LEU A 253 -34.26 4.68 -4.91
CA LEU A 253 -33.02 4.65 -5.68
C LEU A 253 -31.78 4.80 -4.79
N SER A 254 -31.84 5.63 -3.75
CA SER A 254 -30.76 5.74 -2.75
C SER A 254 -30.51 4.42 -2.03
N GLN A 255 -31.56 3.66 -1.69
CA GLN A 255 -31.41 2.36 -1.05
C GLN A 255 -30.84 1.33 -2.04
N ALA A 256 -31.39 1.27 -3.26
CA ALA A 256 -30.89 0.38 -4.32
C ALA A 256 -29.40 0.65 -4.63
N TRP A 257 -28.99 1.93 -4.68
CA TRP A 257 -27.60 2.35 -4.80
C TRP A 257 -26.74 1.80 -3.67
N PHE A 258 -27.16 2.02 -2.42
CA PHE A 258 -26.43 1.56 -1.25
C PHE A 258 -26.21 0.05 -1.27
N ASP A 259 -27.25 -0.72 -1.61
CA ASP A 259 -27.22 -2.18 -1.65
C ASP A 259 -26.31 -2.67 -2.79
N CYS A 260 -26.40 -2.07 -3.98
CA CYS A 260 -25.54 -2.38 -5.12
C CYS A 260 -24.06 -2.12 -4.81
N CYS A 261 -23.72 -0.95 -4.27
CA CYS A 261 -22.34 -0.64 -3.89
C CYS A 261 -21.84 -1.55 -2.76
N THR A 262 -22.70 -1.92 -1.82
CA THR A 262 -22.31 -2.80 -0.70
C THR A 262 -21.95 -4.19 -1.21
N ARG A 263 -22.77 -4.80 -2.09
CA ARG A 263 -22.43 -6.08 -2.73
C ARG A 263 -21.10 -6.02 -3.47
N ARG A 264 -20.87 -4.96 -4.25
CA ARG A 264 -19.61 -4.77 -4.99
C ARG A 264 -18.39 -4.67 -4.05
N ILE A 265 -18.50 -3.91 -2.96
CA ILE A 265 -17.41 -3.75 -1.98
C ILE A 265 -17.14 -5.06 -1.23
N ASP A 266 -18.20 -5.80 -0.88
CA ASP A 266 -18.06 -7.10 -0.22
C ASP A 266 -17.42 -8.12 -1.17
N ALA A 267 -17.77 -8.12 -2.46
CA ALA A 267 -17.12 -8.95 -3.47
C ALA A 267 -15.63 -8.60 -3.66
N MET A 268 -15.27 -7.32 -3.61
CA MET A 268 -13.86 -6.87 -3.62
C MET A 268 -13.06 -7.46 -2.46
N LYS A 269 -13.68 -7.78 -1.31
CA LYS A 269 -12.96 -8.33 -0.16
C LYS A 269 -12.28 -9.66 -0.48
N THR A 270 -12.94 -10.53 -1.24
CA THR A 270 -12.39 -11.82 -1.67
C THR A 270 -11.10 -11.66 -2.49
N VAL A 271 -11.05 -10.64 -3.35
CA VAL A 271 -9.87 -10.34 -4.19
C VAL A 271 -8.73 -9.78 -3.33
N GLU A 272 -9.04 -8.90 -2.37
CA GLU A 272 -8.07 -8.38 -1.40
C GLU A 272 -7.48 -9.51 -0.53
N ASP A 273 -8.30 -10.47 -0.08
CA ASP A 273 -7.84 -11.62 0.69
C ASP A 273 -6.93 -12.52 -0.13
N ARG A 274 -7.23 -12.69 -1.42
CA ARG A 274 -6.37 -13.43 -2.34
C ARG A 274 -5.02 -12.73 -2.51
N LEU A 275 -4.99 -11.42 -2.74
CA LEU A 275 -3.76 -10.63 -2.84
C LEU A 275 -2.90 -10.75 -1.58
N ALA A 276 -3.52 -10.68 -0.40
CA ALA A 276 -2.82 -10.83 0.88
C ALA A 276 -2.25 -12.25 1.07
N CYS A 277 -2.97 -13.28 0.61
CA CYS A 277 -2.49 -14.66 0.62
C CYS A 277 -1.31 -14.88 -0.33
N ASP A 278 -1.42 -14.39 -1.57
CA ASP A 278 -0.37 -14.49 -2.59
C ASP A 278 0.91 -13.77 -2.12
N LEU A 279 0.79 -12.58 -1.53
CA LEU A 279 1.92 -11.83 -0.97
C LEU A 279 2.63 -12.60 0.14
N ARG A 280 1.89 -13.18 1.08
CA ARG A 280 2.44 -13.99 2.18
C ARG A 280 3.18 -15.21 1.64
N THR A 281 2.55 -15.94 0.74
CA THR A 281 3.11 -17.15 0.11
C THR A 281 4.39 -16.83 -0.66
N LEU A 282 4.41 -15.70 -1.39
CA LEU A 282 5.60 -15.25 -2.10
C LEU A 282 6.76 -14.92 -1.12
N CYS A 283 6.47 -14.18 -0.04
CA CYS A 283 7.48 -13.86 0.97
C CYS A 283 8.08 -15.13 1.60
N GLU A 284 7.23 -16.10 1.95
CA GLU A 284 7.65 -17.39 2.51
C GLU A 284 8.52 -18.18 1.52
N HIS A 285 8.10 -18.25 0.25
CA HIS A 285 8.81 -18.96 -0.80
C HIS A 285 10.20 -18.35 -1.06
N LYS A 286 10.28 -17.03 -1.26
CA LYS A 286 11.54 -16.30 -1.48
C LYS A 286 12.50 -16.47 -0.31
N THR A 287 11.99 -16.36 0.92
CA THR A 287 12.80 -16.54 2.13
C THR A 287 13.33 -17.98 2.24
N ALA A 288 12.47 -18.98 1.95
CA ALA A 288 12.88 -20.39 1.97
C ALA A 288 13.92 -20.70 0.89
N GLN A 289 13.76 -20.15 -0.30
CA GLN A 289 14.70 -20.28 -1.41
C GLN A 289 16.07 -19.70 -1.03
N ALA A 290 16.12 -18.44 -0.58
CA ALA A 290 17.37 -17.78 -0.20
C ALA A 290 18.11 -18.53 0.93
N ARG A 291 17.36 -19.07 1.90
CA ARG A 291 17.92 -19.92 2.96
C ARG A 291 18.46 -21.25 2.44
N SER A 292 17.85 -21.84 1.40
CA SER A 292 18.35 -23.05 0.77
C SER A 292 19.67 -22.81 0.04
N GLU A 293 19.72 -21.77 -0.80
CA GLU A 293 20.94 -21.37 -1.53
C GLU A 293 22.09 -21.05 -0.57
N LEU A 294 21.81 -20.38 0.56
CA LEU A 294 22.80 -20.13 1.60
C LEU A 294 23.37 -21.43 2.20
N ARG A 295 22.54 -22.46 2.39
CA ARG A 295 23.01 -23.78 2.89
C ARG A 295 23.92 -24.45 1.86
N GLU A 296 23.57 -24.40 0.58
CA GLU A 296 24.38 -24.94 -0.51
C GLU A 296 25.74 -24.25 -0.59
N TYR A 297 25.78 -22.92 -0.51
CA TYR A 297 27.05 -22.18 -0.47
C TYR A 297 27.90 -22.51 0.74
N ARG A 298 27.30 -22.70 1.93
CA ARG A 298 28.04 -23.15 3.12
C ARG A 298 28.61 -24.54 2.95
N GLN A 299 27.82 -25.49 2.44
CA GLN A 299 28.28 -26.84 2.15
C GLN A 299 29.47 -26.84 1.17
N LEU A 300 29.40 -26.02 0.11
CA LEU A 300 30.51 -25.83 -0.81
C LEU A 300 31.76 -25.25 -0.11
N LEU A 301 31.61 -24.29 0.81
CA LEU A 301 32.74 -23.77 1.58
C LEU A 301 33.37 -24.85 2.48
N ASP A 302 32.53 -25.65 3.12
CA ASP A 302 32.93 -26.68 4.08
C ASP A 302 33.58 -27.89 3.39
N THR A 303 33.29 -28.17 2.11
CA THR A 303 34.03 -29.18 1.33
C THR A 303 35.40 -28.68 0.87
N LEU A 304 35.55 -27.37 0.68
CA LEU A 304 36.78 -26.75 0.19
C LEU A 304 37.82 -26.49 1.29
N THR A 305 37.37 -26.22 2.52
CA THR A 305 38.25 -25.92 3.67
C THR A 305 39.12 -27.11 4.13
N PRO A 306 38.64 -28.37 4.16
CA PRO A 306 39.45 -29.55 4.47
C PRO A 306 40.52 -29.85 3.41
N GLN A 307 40.23 -29.63 2.13
CA GLN A 307 41.16 -29.92 1.03
C GLN A 307 42.37 -28.98 1.01
N ALA A 308 42.18 -27.72 1.42
CA ALA A 308 43.29 -26.77 1.58
C ALA A 308 44.20 -27.10 2.78
N GLY A 309 43.65 -27.73 3.83
CA GLY A 309 44.42 -28.20 4.99
C GLY A 309 45.13 -29.52 4.76
N ALA A 310 44.52 -30.46 4.02
CA ALA A 310 45.12 -31.76 3.70
C ALA A 310 46.35 -31.62 2.78
N LEU A 311 46.31 -30.70 1.81
CA LEU A 311 47.44 -30.39 0.92
C LEU A 311 48.63 -29.72 1.61
N PHE A 312 48.48 -29.27 2.87
CA PHE A 312 49.54 -28.60 3.62
C PHE A 312 50.40 -29.57 4.45
N PHE A 313 49.89 -30.76 4.78
CA PHE A 313 50.60 -31.76 5.59
C PHE A 313 51.11 -32.97 4.78
N ASP A 314 50.73 -33.09 3.50
CA ASP A 314 51.11 -34.21 2.64
C ASP A 314 52.36 -33.86 1.82
N ASP A 315 53.53 -34.02 2.45
CA ASP A 315 54.86 -33.73 1.88
C ASP A 315 55.48 -34.98 1.19
N ALA A 316 54.64 -35.86 0.63
CA ALA A 316 55.08 -37.09 -0.02
C ALA A 316 54.59 -37.17 -1.48
N ASP A 317 55.55 -37.08 -2.40
CA ASP A 317 55.44 -37.31 -3.86
C ASP A 317 54.64 -36.29 -4.69
N ALA A 318 55.25 -35.11 -4.82
CA ALA A 318 54.97 -34.14 -5.87
C ALA A 318 55.33 -34.69 -7.27
N GLN A 319 54.45 -35.48 -7.90
CA GLN A 319 54.52 -35.71 -9.35
C GLN A 319 53.18 -35.90 -10.08
N ALA A 320 52.03 -35.73 -9.43
CA ALA A 320 50.74 -35.69 -10.12
C ALA A 320 50.17 -34.26 -10.19
N ALA A 321 50.36 -33.61 -11.34
CA ALA A 321 49.71 -32.35 -11.69
C ALA A 321 48.18 -32.54 -11.79
N ALA A 322 47.48 -32.31 -10.68
CA ALA A 322 46.02 -32.27 -10.59
C ALA A 322 45.45 -31.13 -9.70
N PRO A 323 46.13 -30.59 -8.66
CA PRO A 323 45.52 -29.59 -7.78
C PRO A 323 45.26 -28.22 -8.45
N ALA A 324 46.13 -27.80 -9.38
CA ALA A 324 46.04 -26.50 -10.04
C ALA A 324 44.86 -26.38 -11.03
N GLN A 325 44.39 -27.51 -11.58
CA GLN A 325 43.26 -27.51 -12.50
C GLN A 325 41.94 -27.32 -11.75
N PHE A 326 41.77 -28.02 -10.62
CA PHE A 326 40.60 -27.85 -9.74
C PHE A 326 40.50 -26.44 -9.15
N GLY A 327 41.62 -25.85 -8.70
CA GLY A 327 41.65 -24.45 -8.25
C GLY A 327 41.18 -23.45 -9.31
N ARG A 328 41.62 -23.61 -10.57
CA ARG A 328 41.19 -22.75 -11.70
C ARG A 328 39.74 -22.97 -12.11
N HIS A 329 39.25 -24.21 -12.11
CA HIS A 329 37.85 -24.52 -12.39
C HIS A 329 36.92 -23.95 -11.32
N LEU A 330 37.36 -23.97 -10.06
CA LEU A 330 36.61 -23.42 -8.93
C LEU A 330 36.63 -21.89 -8.92
N GLU A 331 37.77 -21.25 -9.16
CA GLU A 331 37.85 -19.80 -9.34
C GLU A 331 36.94 -19.34 -10.48
N ARG A 332 36.92 -20.10 -11.58
CA ARG A 332 36.00 -19.84 -12.69
C ARG A 332 34.53 -20.02 -12.28
N SER A 333 34.20 -21.07 -11.53
CA SER A 333 32.85 -21.31 -11.01
C SER A 333 32.39 -20.23 -10.02
N VAL A 334 33.26 -19.76 -9.12
CA VAL A 334 32.96 -18.66 -8.19
C VAL A 334 32.81 -17.35 -8.93
N LEU A 335 33.64 -17.07 -9.94
CA LEU A 335 33.49 -15.90 -10.80
C LEU A 335 32.20 -15.95 -11.61
N ASP A 336 31.81 -17.12 -12.11
CA ASP A 336 30.55 -17.32 -12.82
C ASP A 336 29.36 -17.10 -11.87
N MET A 337 29.40 -17.62 -10.63
CA MET A 337 28.39 -17.33 -9.60
C MET A 337 28.31 -15.84 -9.25
N VAL A 338 29.45 -15.15 -9.09
CA VAL A 338 29.48 -13.69 -8.83
C VAL A 338 28.88 -12.91 -10.00
N ARG A 339 29.16 -13.30 -11.25
CA ARG A 339 28.56 -12.68 -12.45
C ARG A 339 27.06 -12.90 -12.50
N GLU A 340 26.60 -14.12 -12.23
CA GLU A 340 25.17 -14.45 -12.15
C GLU A 340 24.48 -13.62 -11.08
N GLN A 341 25.08 -13.48 -9.88
CA GLN A 341 24.55 -12.60 -8.83
C GLN A 341 24.48 -11.14 -9.28
N SER A 342 25.53 -10.62 -9.92
CA SER A 342 25.55 -9.24 -10.40
C SER A 342 24.48 -8.99 -11.46
N GLN A 343 24.28 -9.93 -12.39
CA GLN A 343 23.24 -9.84 -13.43
C GLN A 343 21.84 -9.88 -12.81
N ARG A 344 21.62 -10.78 -11.83
CA ARG A 344 20.35 -10.88 -11.10
C ARG A 344 20.03 -9.59 -10.36
N LEU A 345 21.00 -9.01 -9.65
CA LEU A 345 20.82 -7.76 -8.92
C LEU A 345 20.53 -6.57 -9.84
N GLN A 346 21.19 -6.50 -11.01
CA GLN A 346 20.90 -5.46 -12.00
C GLN A 346 19.47 -5.59 -12.54
N ALA A 347 19.07 -6.80 -12.94
CA ALA A 347 17.71 -7.06 -13.43
C ALA A 347 16.65 -6.71 -12.38
N MET A 348 16.87 -7.07 -11.11
CA MET A 348 15.99 -6.68 -10.00
C MET A 348 15.93 -5.16 -9.82
N SER A 349 17.06 -4.46 -9.93
CA SER A 349 17.10 -2.99 -9.83
C SER A 349 16.28 -2.34 -10.94
N ASP A 350 16.47 -2.78 -12.19
CA ASP A 350 15.77 -2.23 -13.35
C ASP A 350 14.25 -2.46 -13.21
N GLU A 351 13.83 -3.66 -12.78
CA GLU A 351 12.42 -3.97 -12.54
C GLU A 351 11.82 -3.10 -11.42
N LEU A 352 12.54 -2.91 -10.31
CA LEU A 352 12.10 -2.03 -9.23
C LEU A 352 11.93 -0.57 -9.67
N GLU A 353 12.80 -0.07 -10.55
CA GLU A 353 12.63 1.29 -11.10
C GLU A 353 11.32 1.40 -11.89
N THR A 354 10.98 0.40 -12.70
CA THR A 354 9.70 0.37 -13.42
C THR A 354 8.50 0.32 -12.46
N VAL A 355 8.56 -0.51 -11.42
CA VAL A 355 7.49 -0.62 -10.43
C VAL A 355 7.33 0.68 -9.65
N ARG A 356 8.44 1.29 -9.20
CA ARG A 356 8.45 2.56 -8.45
C ARG A 356 7.98 3.74 -9.29
N ALA A 357 8.17 3.72 -10.60
CA ALA A 357 7.65 4.76 -11.50
C ALA A 357 6.13 4.89 -11.38
N SER A 358 5.39 3.78 -11.19
CA SER A 358 3.93 3.80 -10.99
C SER A 358 3.53 4.48 -9.66
N LEU A 359 4.33 4.34 -8.61
CA LEU A 359 4.12 5.00 -7.32
C LEU A 359 4.54 6.47 -7.34
N ASN A 360 5.40 6.87 -8.29
CA ASN A 360 5.96 8.21 -8.36
C ASN A 360 4.89 9.28 -8.67
N GLU A 361 3.84 8.95 -9.42
CA GLU A 361 2.74 9.88 -9.68
C GLU A 361 2.11 10.40 -8.36
N ARG A 362 1.88 9.49 -7.40
CA ARG A 362 1.36 9.86 -6.08
C ARG A 362 2.36 10.69 -5.30
N LYS A 363 3.66 10.34 -5.33
CA LYS A 363 4.70 11.12 -4.66
C LYS A 363 4.76 12.55 -5.17
N ILE A 364 4.65 12.74 -6.48
CA ILE A 364 4.62 14.05 -7.12
C ILE A 364 3.43 14.87 -6.61
N VAL A 365 2.24 14.29 -6.56
CA VAL A 365 1.04 14.97 -6.03
C VAL A 365 1.20 15.31 -4.54
N GLU A 366 1.69 14.39 -3.72
CA GLU A 366 1.96 14.64 -2.29
C GLU A 366 3.00 15.74 -2.07
N ARG A 367 4.08 15.75 -2.87
CA ARG A 367 5.10 16.81 -2.82
C ARG A 367 4.52 18.16 -3.21
N ALA A 368 3.69 18.22 -4.26
CA ALA A 368 3.02 19.44 -4.67
C ALA A 368 2.05 19.95 -3.59
N LYS A 369 1.31 19.04 -2.92
CA LYS A 369 0.50 19.39 -1.74
C LYS A 369 1.36 19.95 -0.61
N GLY A 370 2.47 19.28 -0.27
CA GLY A 370 3.40 19.74 0.76
C GLY A 370 3.98 21.13 0.46
N LEU A 371 4.29 21.40 -0.80
CA LEU A 371 4.72 22.72 -1.26
C LEU A 371 3.63 23.78 -1.09
N LEU A 372 2.38 23.46 -1.45
CA LEU A 372 1.24 24.34 -1.24
C LEU A 372 0.96 24.61 0.24
N MET A 373 1.10 23.60 1.10
CA MET A 373 0.98 23.75 2.54
C MET A 373 2.06 24.68 3.08
N ALA A 374 3.31 24.53 2.63
CA ALA A 374 4.43 25.35 3.06
C ALA A 374 4.32 26.81 2.57
N HIS A 375 4.07 27.04 1.28
CA HIS A 375 4.09 28.38 0.69
C HIS A 375 2.77 29.14 0.83
N ARG A 376 1.62 28.44 0.86
CA ARG A 376 0.29 29.08 0.94
C ARG A 376 -0.42 28.86 2.27
N ARG A 377 0.21 28.17 3.23
CA ARG A 377 -0.37 27.84 4.55
C ARG A 377 -1.74 27.18 4.45
N LEU A 378 -1.95 26.41 3.39
CA LEU A 378 -3.17 25.65 3.18
C LEU A 378 -3.13 24.39 4.04
N SER A 379 -4.30 23.94 4.49
CA SER A 379 -4.44 22.57 4.97
C SER A 379 -4.25 21.58 3.83
N GLU A 380 -3.98 20.31 4.16
CA GLU A 380 -3.80 19.27 3.14
C GLU A 380 -5.03 19.13 2.22
N GLU A 381 -6.23 19.21 2.79
CA GLU A 381 -7.49 19.14 2.04
C GLU A 381 -7.64 20.33 1.07
N GLU A 382 -7.28 21.54 1.50
CA GLU A 382 -7.32 22.74 0.66
C GLU A 382 -6.26 22.72 -0.44
N ALA A 383 -5.06 22.24 -0.13
CA ALA A 383 -3.98 22.06 -1.11
C ALA A 383 -4.38 21.06 -2.19
N HIS A 384 -4.97 19.92 -1.80
CA HIS A 384 -5.48 18.93 -2.74
C HIS A 384 -6.63 19.47 -3.58
N LYS A 385 -7.58 20.19 -2.95
CA LYS A 385 -8.69 20.85 -3.66
C LYS A 385 -8.19 21.86 -4.68
N MET A 386 -7.16 22.63 -4.33
CA MET A 386 -6.55 23.61 -5.23
C MET A 386 -5.88 22.93 -6.44
N LEU A 387 -5.03 21.92 -6.22
CA LEU A 387 -4.42 21.15 -7.31
C LEU A 387 -5.49 20.58 -8.25
N ARG A 388 -6.57 20.04 -7.67
CA ARG A 388 -7.69 19.50 -8.43
C ARG A 388 -8.39 20.58 -9.23
N GLN A 389 -8.72 21.73 -8.63
CA GLN A 389 -9.38 22.83 -9.33
C GLN A 389 -8.52 23.32 -10.49
N THR A 390 -7.20 23.41 -10.31
CA THR A 390 -6.26 23.81 -11.36
C THR A 390 -6.20 22.76 -12.48
N ALA A 391 -6.14 21.47 -12.16
CA ALA A 391 -6.19 20.38 -13.13
C ALA A 391 -7.48 20.40 -13.96
N MET A 392 -8.62 20.63 -13.31
CA MET A 392 -9.91 20.73 -13.97
C MET A 392 -10.02 21.95 -14.88
N ASN A 393 -9.62 23.13 -14.38
CA ASN A 393 -9.64 24.37 -15.17
C ASN A 393 -8.74 24.27 -16.41
N GLN A 394 -7.63 23.52 -16.32
CA GLN A 394 -6.67 23.32 -17.40
C GLN A 394 -6.95 22.08 -18.26
N LYS A 395 -7.93 21.24 -17.90
CA LYS A 395 -8.19 19.93 -18.55
C LYS A 395 -6.94 19.03 -18.64
N ARG A 396 -6.12 19.02 -17.58
CA ARG A 396 -4.89 18.22 -17.48
C ARG A 396 -5.01 17.19 -16.35
N ARG A 397 -4.15 16.17 -16.34
CA ARG A 397 -4.12 15.23 -15.21
C ARG A 397 -3.59 15.94 -13.97
N LEU A 398 -4.02 15.47 -12.80
CA LEU A 398 -3.57 16.00 -11.51
C LEU A 398 -2.05 15.91 -11.35
N VAL A 399 -1.45 14.81 -11.84
CA VAL A 399 0.00 14.61 -11.80
C VAL A 399 0.72 15.64 -12.66
N ASP A 400 0.30 15.88 -13.91
CA ASP A 400 0.95 16.87 -14.79
C ASP A 400 0.91 18.30 -14.20
N VAL A 401 -0.18 18.66 -13.51
CA VAL A 401 -0.29 19.94 -12.80
C VAL A 401 0.63 19.97 -11.59
N ALA A 402 0.69 18.90 -10.81
CA ALA A 402 1.61 18.78 -9.69
C ALA A 402 3.08 18.86 -10.15
N GLU A 403 3.45 18.21 -11.26
CA GLU A 403 4.77 18.32 -11.87
C GLU A 403 5.06 19.75 -12.31
N SER A 404 4.12 20.40 -13.00
CA SER A 404 4.26 21.79 -13.45
C SER A 404 4.47 22.73 -12.25
N MET A 405 3.77 22.49 -11.15
CA MET A 405 3.91 23.29 -9.92
C MET A 405 5.23 23.04 -9.20
N LEU A 406 5.71 21.79 -9.17
CA LEU A 406 7.02 21.46 -8.62
C LEU A 406 8.16 22.01 -9.48
N ALA A 407 8.02 22.02 -10.82
CA ALA A 407 8.99 22.66 -11.70
C ALA A 407 9.05 24.18 -11.52
N MET A 408 7.93 24.79 -11.10
CA MET A 408 7.87 26.21 -10.76
C MET A 408 8.25 26.50 -9.30
N ALA A 409 8.48 25.47 -8.47
CA ALA A 409 8.88 25.59 -7.07
C ALA A 409 10.18 26.35 -6.89
N ASP A 410 11.14 26.10 -7.78
CA ASP A 410 12.47 26.71 -7.76
C ASP A 410 12.41 28.23 -7.98
N TYR A 411 11.30 28.73 -8.51
CA TYR A 411 11.05 30.16 -8.78
C TYR A 411 10.10 30.81 -7.77
N LEU A 412 9.53 30.06 -6.82
CA LEU A 412 8.65 30.60 -5.78
C LEU A 412 9.50 31.11 -4.60
N PRO A 413 9.34 32.39 -4.17
CA PRO A 413 10.07 32.89 -3.02
C PRO A 413 9.70 32.07 -1.77
N MET A 414 10.71 31.55 -1.07
CA MET A 414 10.56 30.99 0.27
C MET A 414 10.08 32.11 1.18
N LEU A 415 8.85 32.01 1.70
CA LEU A 415 8.37 32.96 2.70
C LEU A 415 9.22 32.76 3.96
N ASP A 416 10.08 33.73 4.25
CA ASP A 416 10.90 33.77 5.45
C ASP A 416 10.06 33.44 6.69
N ARG A 417 10.57 32.52 7.51
CA ARG A 417 10.07 32.31 8.87
C ARG A 417 10.32 33.61 9.64
N ALA A 418 9.32 34.50 9.70
CA ALA A 418 9.38 35.63 10.62
C ALA A 418 9.57 35.11 12.06
N PRO A 419 10.54 35.64 12.83
CA PRO A 419 10.77 35.18 14.20
C PRO A 419 9.57 35.55 15.10
N PRO A 420 9.27 34.73 16.12
CA PRO A 420 8.18 35.02 17.05
C PRO A 420 8.49 36.30 17.83
N ARG A 421 7.49 37.17 17.95
CA ARG A 421 7.50 38.29 18.92
C ARG A 421 6.93 37.83 20.25
#